data_AF-A0A951CHP4-F1
#
_entry.id   AF-A0A951CHP4-F1
#
_cell.length_a   1.000
_cell.length_b   1.000
_cell.length_c   1.000
_cell.angle_alpha   90.00
_cell.angle_beta   90.00
_cell.angle_gamma   90.00
#
_symmetry.space_group_name_H-M   'P 1'
#
loop_
_entity.id
_entity.type
_entity.pdbx_description
1 polymer ?
#
loop_
_entity_poly.entity_id
_entity_poly.type
_entity_poly.pdbx_seq_one_letter_code
_entity_poly.pdbx_strand_id
1 'polypeptide(L)'
;MKFTRVLGILACLINAVLTSAALRASTSAQQVAELSNASIAITDVTVIDVITGAHRANVTVLIRNGRIDAIAPTISIPPEATRLGGKGKFLIPGLWDMHTHHQGTGADFVDLFVAKGIVGTRDMGGDADFILPLRERIRSGAVLGPEIVASGPI
;
A
#
# COMPACT_ATOMS: atom_id res chain seq x y z
N MET A 1 -23.22 -37.72 33.80
CA MET A 1 -22.82 -36.29 33.86
C MET A 1 -21.37 -36.10 33.38
N LYS A 2 -21.08 -36.11 32.08
CA LYS A 2 -19.75 -35.69 31.53
C LYS A 2 -19.79 -35.04 30.14
N PHE A 3 -20.90 -35.13 29.39
CA PHE A 3 -20.98 -34.65 28.00
C PHE A 3 -21.26 -33.15 27.82
N THR A 4 -21.95 -32.50 28.76
CA THR A 4 -22.32 -31.06 28.66
C THR A 4 -21.16 -30.10 28.85
N ARG A 5 -20.05 -30.52 29.48
CA ARG A 5 -18.87 -29.66 29.70
C ARG A 5 -17.96 -29.55 28.48
N VAL A 6 -17.94 -30.54 27.59
CA VAL A 6 -17.08 -30.57 26.40
C VAL A 6 -17.60 -29.62 25.31
N LEU A 7 -18.93 -29.53 25.16
CA LEU A 7 -19.56 -28.65 24.17
C LEU A 7 -19.38 -27.15 24.49
N GLY A 8 -19.38 -26.78 25.78
CA GLY A 8 -19.17 -25.39 26.22
C GLY A 8 -17.74 -24.90 26.03
N ILE A 9 -16.74 -25.78 26.19
CA ILE A 9 -15.32 -25.44 25.97
C ILE A 9 -15.03 -25.28 24.47
N LEU A 10 -15.64 -26.11 23.63
CA LEU A 10 -15.50 -26.01 22.17
C LEU A 10 -16.15 -24.73 21.61
N ALA A 11 -17.33 -24.33 22.11
CA ALA A 11 -17.98 -23.08 21.74
C ALA A 11 -17.19 -21.83 22.20
N CYS A 12 -16.58 -21.86 23.38
CA CYS A 12 -15.70 -20.79 23.87
C CYS A 12 -14.42 -20.65 23.05
N LEU A 13 -13.81 -21.77 22.63
CA LEU A 13 -12.61 -21.78 21.78
C LEU A 13 -12.93 -21.29 20.36
N ILE A 14 -14.09 -21.64 19.80
CA ILE A 14 -14.54 -21.13 18.50
C ILE A 14 -14.78 -19.61 18.54
N ASN A 15 -15.43 -19.09 19.59
CA ASN A 15 -15.61 -17.64 19.75
C ASN A 15 -14.29 -16.88 20.01
N ALA A 16 -13.32 -17.49 20.72
CA ALA A 16 -12.00 -16.90 20.97
C ALA A 16 -11.13 -16.87 19.70
N VAL A 17 -11.25 -17.87 18.83
CA VAL A 17 -10.57 -17.91 17.52
C VAL A 17 -11.22 -16.94 16.52
N LEU A 18 -12.55 -16.82 16.51
CA LEU A 18 -13.27 -15.87 15.67
C LEU A 18 -13.00 -14.40 16.06
N THR A 19 -12.90 -14.11 17.36
CA THR A 19 -12.58 -12.74 17.85
C THR A 19 -11.12 -12.36 17.58
N SER A 20 -10.17 -13.28 17.66
CA SER A 20 -8.75 -13.02 17.36
C SER A 20 -8.44 -12.87 15.86
N ALA A 21 -9.18 -13.56 14.99
CA ALA A 21 -9.08 -13.37 13.53
C ALA A 21 -9.64 -12.00 13.07
N ALA A 22 -10.77 -11.57 13.65
CA ALA A 22 -11.33 -10.24 13.40
C ALA A 22 -10.38 -9.11 13.85
N LEU A 23 -9.70 -9.28 14.99
CA LEU A 23 -8.76 -8.27 15.53
C LEU A 23 -7.50 -8.09 14.67
N ARG A 24 -7.08 -9.11 13.91
CA ARG A 24 -5.91 -9.06 13.00
C ARG A 24 -6.21 -8.41 11.64
N ALA A 25 -7.43 -8.56 11.12
CA ALA A 25 -7.83 -7.89 9.88
C ALA A 25 -8.00 -6.37 10.07
N SER A 26 -8.36 -5.93 11.28
CA SER A 26 -8.47 -4.50 11.63
C SER A 26 -7.12 -3.78 11.68
N THR A 27 -6.00 -4.49 11.81
CA THR A 27 -4.70 -3.86 12.07
C THR A 27 -4.05 -3.28 10.81
N SER A 28 -4.20 -3.91 9.63
CA SER A 28 -3.52 -3.47 8.41
C SER A 28 -4.15 -2.22 7.79
N ALA A 29 -5.48 -2.19 7.64
CA ALA A 29 -6.20 -1.04 7.08
C ALA A 29 -6.06 0.20 7.98
N GLN A 30 -6.09 0.01 9.30
CA GLN A 30 -5.94 1.08 10.28
C GLN A 30 -4.49 1.60 10.33
N GLN A 31 -3.49 0.73 10.15
CA GLN A 31 -2.09 1.13 10.05
C GLN A 31 -1.77 1.86 8.73
N VAL A 32 -2.39 1.47 7.61
CA VAL A 32 -2.28 2.21 6.34
C VAL A 32 -2.97 3.58 6.44
N ALA A 33 -4.11 3.66 7.12
CA ALA A 33 -4.80 4.92 7.38
C ALA A 33 -4.06 5.84 8.36
N GLU A 34 -3.36 5.29 9.35
CA GLU A 34 -2.49 6.09 10.23
C GLU A 34 -1.26 6.60 9.49
N LEU A 35 -0.61 5.77 8.66
CA LEU A 35 0.51 6.19 7.81
C LEU A 35 0.08 7.22 6.75
N SER A 36 -1.14 7.11 6.22
CA SER A 36 -1.65 8.08 5.24
C SER A 36 -1.89 9.45 5.87
N ASN A 37 -2.15 9.52 7.18
CA ASN A 37 -2.26 10.78 7.95
C ASN A 37 -0.96 11.18 8.66
N ALA A 38 0.09 10.36 8.58
CA ALA A 38 1.38 10.63 9.22
C ALA A 38 2.27 11.53 8.34
N SER A 39 3.12 12.31 8.99
CA SER A 39 4.22 13.03 8.33
C SER A 39 5.39 12.07 8.12
N ILE A 40 5.96 12.03 6.91
CA ILE A 40 7.17 11.25 6.57
C ILE A 40 8.20 12.19 5.97
N ALA A 41 9.44 12.12 6.44
CA ALA A 41 10.56 12.88 5.89
C ALA A 41 11.66 11.93 5.40
N ILE A 42 11.91 11.92 4.09
CA ILE A 42 13.02 11.18 3.48
C ILE A 42 14.20 12.15 3.37
N THR A 43 15.24 11.98 4.18
CA THR A 43 16.36 12.94 4.31
C THR A 43 17.61 12.49 3.54
N ASP A 44 18.47 13.45 3.18
CA ASP A 44 19.78 13.20 2.54
C ASP A 44 19.73 12.33 1.28
N VAL A 45 18.63 12.41 0.52
CA VAL A 45 18.41 11.58 -0.66
C VAL A 45 18.76 12.31 -1.95
N THR A 46 19.06 11.55 -3.01
CA THR A 46 19.12 12.09 -4.38
C THR A 46 17.79 11.87 -5.07
N VAL A 47 17.06 12.94 -5.37
CA VAL A 47 15.81 12.87 -6.15
C VAL A 47 16.14 12.88 -7.65
N ILE A 48 15.60 11.93 -8.38
CA ILE A 48 15.60 11.96 -9.86
C ILE A 48 14.36 12.73 -10.31
N ASP A 49 14.59 13.91 -10.90
CA ASP A 49 13.52 14.65 -11.56
C ASP A 49 13.27 14.04 -12.94
N VAL A 50 12.17 13.31 -13.07
CA VAL A 50 11.80 12.62 -14.31
C VAL A 50 11.37 13.58 -15.43
N ILE A 51 11.05 14.84 -15.12
CA ILE A 51 10.67 15.84 -16.12
C ILE A 51 11.92 16.40 -16.78
N THR A 52 12.94 16.72 -15.99
CA THR A 52 14.15 17.41 -16.47
C THR A 52 15.35 16.48 -16.66
N GLY A 53 15.31 15.27 -16.09
CA GLY A 53 16.46 14.37 -15.99
C GLY A 53 17.49 14.79 -14.93
N ALA A 54 17.23 15.87 -14.17
CA ALA A 54 18.18 16.38 -13.19
C ALA A 54 18.28 15.47 -11.96
N HIS A 55 19.49 15.34 -11.42
CA HIS A 55 19.77 14.62 -10.18
C HIS A 55 19.93 15.64 -9.05
N ARG A 56 18.96 15.71 -8.14
CA ARG A 56 18.94 16.66 -7.02
C ARG A 56 19.43 15.96 -5.75
N ALA A 57 20.74 16.00 -5.51
CA ALA A 57 21.38 15.39 -4.35
C ALA A 57 21.13 16.19 -3.06
N ASN A 58 21.28 15.50 -1.91
CA ASN A 58 21.25 16.11 -0.56
C ASN A 58 19.95 16.88 -0.27
N VAL A 59 18.82 16.39 -0.75
CA VAL A 59 17.51 16.97 -0.46
C VAL A 59 16.75 16.16 0.57
N THR A 60 15.79 16.81 1.20
CA THR A 60 14.72 16.17 1.95
C THR A 60 13.43 16.24 1.16
N VAL A 61 12.67 15.13 1.17
CA VAL A 61 11.29 15.08 0.69
C VAL A 61 10.37 14.92 1.90
N LEU A 62 9.54 15.93 2.16
CA LEU A 62 8.53 15.90 3.21
C LEU A 62 7.18 15.53 2.60
N ILE A 63 6.55 14.51 3.17
CA ILE A 63 5.23 14.00 2.81
C ILE A 63 4.31 14.23 4.00
N ARG A 64 3.14 14.82 3.78
CA ARG A 64 2.10 15.04 4.78
C ARG A 64 0.76 14.60 4.21
N ASN A 65 -0.03 13.87 4.98
CA ASN A 65 -1.37 13.43 4.58
C ASN A 65 -1.39 12.73 3.19
N GLY A 66 -0.40 11.86 2.95
CA GLY A 66 -0.25 11.13 1.68
C GLY A 66 0.18 11.98 0.48
N ARG A 67 0.54 13.26 0.67
CA ARG A 67 0.96 14.17 -0.41
C ARG A 67 2.38 14.68 -0.17
N ILE A 68 3.13 14.87 -1.26
CA ILE A 68 4.41 15.57 -1.20
C ILE A 68 4.13 17.03 -0.86
N ASP A 69 4.66 17.47 0.27
CA ASP A 69 4.52 18.84 0.77
C ASP A 69 5.67 19.73 0.29
N ALA A 70 6.90 19.22 0.36
CA ALA A 70 8.10 19.97 -0.03
C ALA A 70 9.26 19.06 -0.44
N ILE A 71 10.09 19.56 -1.37
CA ILE A 71 11.35 18.95 -1.79
C ILE A 71 12.44 20.03 -1.81
N ALA A 72 13.34 20.02 -0.82
CA ALA A 72 14.38 21.04 -0.68
C ALA A 72 15.59 20.55 0.13
N PRO A 73 16.78 21.17 -0.01
CA PRO A 73 17.96 20.85 0.80
C PRO A 73 17.76 21.06 2.30
N THR A 74 16.89 22.00 2.68
CA THR A 74 16.58 22.31 4.08
C THR A 74 15.08 22.45 4.22
N ILE A 75 14.49 21.64 5.10
CA ILE A 75 13.06 21.65 5.43
C ILE A 75 12.93 21.60 6.95
N SER A 76 12.00 22.37 7.51
CA SER A 76 11.61 22.20 8.91
C SER A 76 10.77 20.93 9.03
N ILE A 77 11.40 19.86 9.52
CA ILE A 77 10.75 18.55 9.65
C ILE A 77 9.98 18.53 10.98
N PRO A 78 8.65 18.29 10.97
CA PRO A 78 7.86 18.19 12.18
C PRO A 78 8.43 17.14 13.15
N PRO A 79 8.40 17.38 14.48
CA PRO A 79 8.95 16.45 15.47
C PRO A 79 8.32 15.04 15.41
N GLU A 80 7.04 14.95 15.07
CA GLU A 80 6.28 13.71 14.95
C GLU A 80 6.50 12.96 13.63
N ALA A 81 7.22 13.56 12.68
CA ALA A 81 7.43 12.95 11.38
C ALA A 81 8.34 11.72 11.47
N THR A 82 7.95 10.64 10.80
CA THR A 82 8.81 9.47 10.60
C THR A 82 9.97 9.86 9.69
N ARG A 83 11.21 9.72 10.17
CA ARG A 83 12.42 10.07 9.42
C ARG A 83 13.04 8.84 8.76
N LEU A 84 13.26 8.90 7.46
CA LEU A 84 13.86 7.85 6.66
C LEU A 84 15.15 8.37 6.00
N GLY A 85 16.30 7.79 6.34
CA GLY A 85 17.60 8.19 5.80
C GLY A 85 17.83 7.66 4.38
N GLY A 86 18.07 8.57 3.44
CA GLY A 86 18.30 8.30 2.01
C GLY A 86 19.74 8.44 1.53
N LYS A 87 20.72 8.62 2.44
CA LYS A 87 22.12 8.86 2.07
C LYS A 87 22.66 7.77 1.13
N GLY A 88 23.19 8.20 -0.01
CA GLY A 88 23.73 7.31 -1.05
C GLY A 88 22.65 6.53 -1.83
N LYS A 89 21.37 6.82 -1.62
CA LYS A 89 20.24 6.22 -2.32
C LYS A 89 19.59 7.25 -3.26
N PHE A 90 18.81 6.73 -4.20
CA PHE A 90 18.02 7.51 -5.13
C PHE A 90 16.53 7.39 -4.78
N LEU A 91 15.80 8.48 -4.95
CA LEU A 91 14.35 8.53 -4.84
C LEU A 91 13.76 8.83 -6.21
N ILE A 92 12.87 7.95 -6.65
CA ILE A 92 12.11 8.05 -7.89
C ILE A 92 10.61 8.03 -7.58
N PRO A 93 9.74 8.51 -8.49
CA PRO A 93 8.31 8.27 -8.39
C PRO A 93 7.99 6.77 -8.36
N GLY A 94 6.85 6.42 -7.74
CA GLY A 94 6.32 5.06 -7.84
C GLY A 94 6.06 4.68 -9.30
N LEU A 95 6.37 3.44 -9.66
CA LEU A 95 6.33 2.97 -11.05
C LEU A 95 4.91 2.65 -11.49
N TRP A 96 4.69 2.72 -12.80
CA TRP A 96 3.46 2.34 -13.46
C TRP A 96 3.73 1.26 -14.52
N ASP A 97 2.90 0.22 -14.54
CA ASP A 97 2.87 -0.78 -15.61
C ASP A 97 1.64 -0.57 -16.49
N MET A 98 1.86 -0.25 -17.77
CA MET A 98 0.79 0.14 -18.69
C MET A 98 0.17 -1.03 -19.45
N HIS A 99 0.63 -2.27 -19.22
CA HIS A 99 0.12 -3.45 -19.92
C HIS A 99 0.07 -4.67 -18.99
N THR A 100 -1.02 -4.77 -18.24
CA THR A 100 -1.27 -5.88 -17.31
C THR A 100 -2.54 -6.65 -17.65
N HIS A 101 -2.62 -7.89 -17.17
CA HIS A 101 -3.81 -8.75 -17.26
C HIS A 101 -4.03 -9.47 -15.92
N HIS A 102 -4.72 -8.82 -14.98
CA HIS A 102 -4.86 -9.34 -13.62
C HIS A 102 -5.72 -10.60 -13.54
N GLN A 103 -6.66 -10.79 -14.46
CA GLN A 103 -7.50 -11.99 -14.50
C GLN A 103 -6.70 -13.26 -14.84
N GLY A 104 -5.72 -13.15 -15.76
CA GLY A 104 -4.87 -14.27 -16.15
C GLY A 104 -3.82 -14.61 -15.08
N THR A 105 -3.36 -13.61 -14.32
CA THR A 105 -2.37 -13.79 -13.25
C THR A 105 -3.02 -14.26 -11.94
N GLY A 106 -4.26 -13.87 -11.66
CA GLY A 106 -4.97 -14.16 -10.42
C GLY A 106 -4.81 -13.04 -9.38
N ALA A 107 -5.87 -12.81 -8.61
CA ALA A 107 -5.94 -11.69 -7.65
C ALA A 107 -4.94 -11.79 -6.48
N ASP A 108 -4.37 -12.97 -6.22
CA ASP A 108 -3.49 -13.20 -5.08
C ASP A 108 -2.06 -12.68 -5.28
N PHE A 109 -1.70 -12.25 -6.49
CA PHE A 109 -0.35 -11.78 -6.83
C PHE A 109 -0.25 -10.25 -7.01
N VAL A 110 -1.33 -9.51 -6.76
CA VAL A 110 -1.35 -8.06 -6.98
C VAL A 110 -0.45 -7.30 -5.99
N ASP A 111 -0.14 -7.88 -4.84
CA ASP A 111 0.79 -7.33 -3.85
C ASP A 111 2.25 -7.31 -4.34
N LEU A 112 2.63 -8.26 -5.20
CA LEU A 112 3.97 -8.33 -5.79
C LEU A 112 4.31 -7.09 -6.62
N PHE A 113 3.32 -6.45 -7.26
CA PHE A 113 3.54 -5.19 -7.97
C PHE A 113 4.08 -4.12 -7.00
N VAL A 114 3.42 -3.94 -5.86
CA VAL A 114 3.83 -2.97 -4.83
C VAL A 114 5.19 -3.34 -4.25
N ALA A 115 5.44 -4.63 -3.99
CA ALA A 115 6.73 -5.12 -3.52
C ALA A 115 7.89 -4.86 -4.50
N LYS A 116 7.58 -4.69 -5.80
CA LYS A 116 8.53 -4.33 -6.87
C LYS A 116 8.51 -2.84 -7.22
N GLY A 117 7.80 -2.02 -6.44
CA GLY A 117 7.72 -0.57 -6.64
C GLY A 117 6.73 -0.12 -7.70
N ILE A 118 5.93 -1.03 -8.25
CA ILE A 118 4.82 -0.71 -9.16
C ILE A 118 3.59 -0.39 -8.33
N VAL A 119 3.22 0.88 -8.32
CA VAL A 119 2.11 1.41 -7.50
C VAL A 119 0.86 1.72 -8.33
N GLY A 120 0.96 1.64 -9.65
CA GLY A 120 -0.15 1.81 -10.58
C GLY A 120 -0.06 0.86 -11.76
N THR A 121 -1.20 0.40 -12.24
CA THR A 121 -1.30 -0.49 -13.40
C THR A 121 -2.45 -0.09 -14.30
N ARG A 122 -2.27 -0.31 -15.61
CA ARG A 122 -3.37 -0.33 -16.58
C ARG A 122 -3.65 -1.78 -16.98
N ASP A 123 -4.84 -2.26 -16.63
CA ASP A 123 -5.34 -3.56 -17.07
C ASP A 123 -5.89 -3.42 -18.50
N MET A 124 -5.35 -4.23 -19.42
CA MET A 124 -5.57 -4.13 -20.86
C MET A 124 -6.66 -5.05 -21.39
N GLY A 125 -7.34 -5.81 -20.53
CA GLY A 125 -8.38 -6.71 -20.98
C GLY A 125 -8.67 -7.78 -19.95
N GLY A 126 -9.95 -7.88 -19.61
CA GLY A 126 -10.48 -8.87 -18.68
C GLY A 126 -11.97 -8.67 -18.45
N ASP A 127 -12.56 -9.62 -17.75
CA ASP A 127 -13.95 -9.57 -17.32
C ASP A 127 -14.18 -8.41 -16.34
N ALA A 128 -15.18 -7.58 -16.63
CA ALA A 128 -15.59 -6.46 -15.78
C ALA A 128 -16.01 -6.93 -14.38
N ASP A 129 -16.63 -8.11 -14.30
CA ASP A 129 -17.10 -8.72 -13.04
C ASP A 129 -15.93 -9.23 -12.18
N PHE A 130 -14.73 -9.36 -12.76
CA PHE A 130 -13.50 -9.64 -12.04
C PHE A 130 -12.75 -8.36 -11.66
N ILE A 131 -12.46 -7.49 -12.64
CA ILE A 131 -11.49 -6.41 -12.45
C ILE A 131 -12.06 -5.25 -11.63
N LEU A 132 -13.35 -4.94 -11.76
CA LEU A 132 -13.95 -3.81 -11.04
C LEU A 132 -14.07 -4.09 -9.53
N PRO A 133 -14.52 -5.29 -9.09
CA PRO A 133 -14.47 -5.64 -7.67
C PRO A 133 -13.06 -5.70 -7.10
N LEU A 134 -12.08 -6.22 -7.84
CA LEU A 134 -10.69 -6.24 -7.40
C LEU A 134 -10.15 -4.82 -7.18
N ARG A 135 -10.38 -3.91 -8.14
CA ARG A 135 -10.02 -2.50 -8.03
C ARG A 135 -10.62 -1.86 -6.78
N GLU A 136 -11.89 -2.13 -6.48
CA GLU A 136 -12.56 -1.56 -5.31
C GLU A 136 -11.99 -2.12 -3.99
N ARG A 137 -11.68 -3.41 -3.95
CA ARG A 137 -11.01 -4.03 -2.79
C ARG A 137 -9.63 -3.42 -2.54
N ILE A 138 -8.89 -3.07 -3.60
CA ILE A 138 -7.60 -2.37 -3.45
C ILE A 138 -7.81 -0.92 -2.98
N ARG A 139 -8.74 -0.17 -3.59
CA ARG A 139 -9.03 1.21 -3.22
C ARG A 139 -9.51 1.36 -1.77
N SER A 140 -10.30 0.42 -1.29
CA SER A 140 -10.77 0.37 0.10
C SER A 140 -9.70 -0.14 1.09
N GLY A 141 -8.55 -0.62 0.60
CA GLY A 141 -7.48 -1.20 1.43
C GLY A 141 -7.76 -2.62 1.92
N ALA A 142 -8.84 -3.27 1.45
CA ALA A 142 -9.13 -4.67 1.76
C ALA A 142 -8.12 -5.65 1.12
N VAL A 143 -7.44 -5.23 0.06
CA VAL A 143 -6.33 -5.94 -0.58
C VAL A 143 -5.19 -4.96 -0.80
N LEU A 144 -3.96 -5.36 -0.47
CA LEU A 144 -2.77 -4.60 -0.84
C LEU A 144 -2.48 -4.82 -2.32
N GLY A 145 -2.46 -3.75 -3.11
CA GLY A 145 -2.17 -3.82 -4.53
C GLY A 145 -1.93 -2.43 -5.14
N PRO A 146 -1.55 -2.36 -6.42
CA PRO A 146 -1.37 -1.11 -7.14
C PRO A 146 -2.74 -0.47 -7.43
N GLU A 147 -2.75 0.83 -7.69
CA GLU A 147 -3.90 1.45 -8.34
C GLU A 147 -4.18 0.74 -9.67
N ILE A 148 -5.47 0.47 -9.96
CA ILE A 148 -5.89 -0.18 -11.20
C ILE A 148 -6.74 0.77 -12.04
N VAL A 149 -6.28 1.03 -13.25
CA VAL A 149 -7.07 1.61 -14.34
C VAL A 149 -7.46 0.46 -15.28
N ALA A 150 -8.76 0.16 -15.39
CA ALA A 150 -9.25 -0.93 -16.23
C ALA A 150 -9.72 -0.39 -17.59
N SER A 151 -9.29 -1.05 -18.68
CA SER A 151 -9.66 -0.68 -20.05
C SER A 151 -11.02 -1.26 -20.48
N GLY A 152 -11.50 -2.30 -19.78
CA GLY A 152 -12.72 -3.03 -20.12
C GLY A 152 -12.45 -4.36 -20.84
N PRO A 153 -13.51 -5.06 -21.28
CA PRO A 153 -13.36 -6.30 -22.03
C PRO A 153 -12.70 -6.05 -23.40
N ILE A 154 -11.92 -7.03 -23.85
CA ILE A 154 -11.33 -7.13 -25.19
C ILE A 154 -12.21 -7.91 -26.14
#